data_AF-A0A820CCG2-F1
#
_entry.id   AF-A0A820CCG2-F1
#
_cell.length_a   1.000
_cell.length_b   1.000
_cell.length_c   1.000
_cell.angle_alpha   90.00
_cell.angle_beta   90.00
_cell.angle_gamma   90.00
#
_symmetry.space_group_name_H-M   'P 1'
#
loop_
_entity.id
_entity.type
_entity.pdbx_description
1 polymer ?
#
loop_
_entity_poly.entity_id
_entity_poly.type
_entity_poly.pdbx_seq_one_letter_code
_entity_poly.pdbx_strand_id
1 'polypeptide(L)' 'MNDKDQNQLAIQHFVEYIQIKTVQPQPDYDKAFEFLKKYAQELDLEYSLITIDEDRQAAILTVGYLIDYIDIYFICI' A
#
# COMPACT_ATOMS: atom_id res chain seq x y z
N MET A 1 9.00 -18.97 9.13
CA MET A 1 9.53 -18.62 7.80
C MET A 1 11.01 -18.29 7.94
N ASN A 2 11.87 -18.66 6.99
CA ASN A 2 13.29 -18.34 7.05
C ASN A 2 13.50 -16.89 6.57
N ASP A 3 14.46 -16.14 7.13
CA ASP A 3 14.72 -14.73 6.77
C ASP A 3 14.92 -14.51 5.26
N LYS A 4 15.52 -15.50 4.59
CA LYS A 4 15.76 -15.48 3.15
C LYS A 4 14.46 -15.47 2.33
N ASP A 5 13.43 -16.17 2.80
CA ASP A 5 12.14 -16.25 2.11
C ASP A 5 11.37 -14.93 2.23
N GLN A 6 11.46 -14.27 3.41
CA GLN A 6 10.87 -12.95 3.63
C GLN A 6 11.51 -11.87 2.76
N ASN A 7 12.84 -11.87 2.64
CA ASN A 7 13.54 -10.95 1.75
C ASN A 7 13.13 -11.14 0.28
N GLN A 8 12.96 -12.38 -0.17
CA GLN A 8 12.54 -12.65 -1.54
C GLN A 8 11.11 -12.11 -1.81
N LEU A 9 10.19 -12.31 -0.88
CA LEU A 9 8.83 -11.76 -0.97
C LEU A 9 8.83 -10.23 -0.94
N ALA A 10 9.60 -9.61 -0.05
CA ALA A 10 9.73 -8.15 0.02
C ALA A 10 10.27 -7.56 -1.29
N ILE A 11 11.29 -8.18 -1.89
CA ILE A 11 11.82 -7.78 -3.19
C ILE A 11 10.76 -7.93 -4.29
N GLN A 12 9.99 -9.02 -4.28
CA GLN A 12 8.94 -9.25 -5.27
C GLN A 12 7.87 -8.16 -5.21
N HIS A 13 7.35 -7.84 -4.02
CA HIS A 13 6.36 -6.76 -3.84
C HIS A 13 6.92 -5.40 -4.24
N PHE A 14 8.19 -5.12 -3.90
CA PHE A 14 8.85 -3.88 -4.29
C PHE A 14 8.97 -3.73 -5.82
N VAL A 15 9.34 -4.80 -6.52
CA VAL A 15 9.42 -4.80 -7.99
C VAL A 15 8.04 -4.64 -8.61
N GLU A 16 7.02 -5.32 -8.08
CA GLU A 16 5.62 -5.19 -8.54
C GLU A 16 5.12 -3.75 -8.41
N TYR A 17 5.38 -3.10 -7.27
CA TYR A 17 4.99 -1.71 -7.05
C TYR A 17 5.69 -0.72 -8.00
N ILE A 18 7.00 -0.87 -8.22
CA ILE A 18 7.76 0.00 -9.16
C ILE A 18 7.24 -0.09 -10.60
N GLN A 19 6.67 -1.23 -11.00
CA GLN A 19 6.12 -1.39 -12.35
C GLN A 19 4.82 -0.60 -12.56
N ILE A 20 4.17 -0.17 -11.49
CA ILE A 20 2.98 0.68 -11.55
C ILE A 20 3.42 2.08 -11.99
N LYS A 21 2.83 2.58 -13.07
CA LYS A 21 3.18 3.89 -13.66
C LYS A 21 2.55 5.03 -12.86
N THR A 22 3.05 5.29 -11.66
CA THR A 22 2.67 6.44 -10.82
C THR A 22 3.49 7.70 -11.15
N VAL A 23 4.16 7.72 -12.31
CA VAL A 23 4.96 8.87 -12.76
C VAL A 23 4.08 9.96 -13.36
N GLN A 24 4.37 11.21 -13.00
CA GLN A 24 3.74 12.38 -13.59
C GLN A 24 4.02 12.47 -15.10
N PRO A 25 3.09 13.00 -15.92
CA PRO A 25 1.91 13.80 -15.57
C PRO A 25 0.56 13.04 -15.55
N GLN A 26 0.54 11.75 -15.89
CA GLN A 26 -0.67 10.92 -15.91
C GLN A 26 -0.44 9.64 -15.09
N PRO A 27 -0.40 9.77 -13.75
CA PRO A 27 -0.16 8.65 -12.85
C PRO A 27 -1.36 7.67 -12.84
N ASP A 28 -1.05 6.38 -12.79
CA ASP A 28 -2.02 5.29 -12.66
C ASP A 28 -2.23 4.94 -11.17
N TYR A 29 -2.87 5.86 -10.43
CA TYR A 29 -3.13 5.68 -9.00
C TYR A 29 -4.13 4.56 -8.72
N ASP A 30 -5.06 4.29 -9.64
CA ASP A 30 -6.02 3.19 -9.52
C ASP A 30 -5.30 1.85 -9.32
N LYS A 31 -4.28 1.56 -10.13
CA LYS A 31 -3.46 0.35 -9.95
C LYS A 31 -2.65 0.37 -8.67
N ALA A 32 -2.18 1.54 -8.24
CA ALA A 32 -1.46 1.68 -6.98
C ALA A 32 -2.37 1.34 -5.79
N PHE A 33 -3.63 1.82 -5.80
CA PHE A 33 -4.60 1.52 -4.76
C PHE A 33 -5.01 0.05 -4.76
N GLU A 34 -5.23 -0.56 -5.92
CA GLU A 34 -5.53 -1.99 -6.02
C GLU A 34 -4.36 -2.85 -5.49
N PHE A 35 -3.12 -2.48 -5.79
CA PHE A 35 -1.93 -3.14 -5.23
C PHE A 35 -1.89 -3.01 -3.70
N LEU A 36 -2.06 -1.79 -3.18
CA LEU A 36 -2.02 -1.53 -1.73
C LEU A 36 -3.14 -2.26 -0.98
N LYS A 37 -4.34 -2.35 -1.57
CA LYS A 37 -5.47 -3.09 -1.02
C LYS A 37 -5.18 -4.58 -0.93
N LYS A 38 -4.64 -5.17 -2.01
CA LYS A 38 -4.23 -6.58 -2.03
C LYS A 38 -3.11 -6.84 -1.01
N TYR A 39 -2.12 -5.95 -0.94
CA TYR A 39 -1.01 -6.06 0.00
C TYR A 39 -1.49 -5.97 1.46
N ALA A 40 -2.43 -5.08 1.76
CA ALA A 40 -3.07 -5.01 3.08
C ALA A 40 -3.81 -6.33 3.42
N GLN A 41 -4.55 -6.90 2.47
CA GLN A 41 -5.23 -8.19 2.68
C GLN A 41 -4.27 -9.35 2.93
N GLU A 42 -3.13 -9.40 2.23
CA GLU A 42 -2.10 -10.43 2.44
C GLU A 42 -1.45 -10.33 3.83
N LEU A 43 -1.37 -9.12 4.37
CA LEU A 43 -0.80 -8.83 5.70
C LEU A 43 -1.84 -8.77 6.83
N ASP A 44 -3.11 -9.04 6.53
CA ASP A 44 -4.24 -8.90 7.47
C ASP A 44 -4.33 -7.51 8.11
N LEU A 45 -4.06 -6.46 7.32
CA LEU A 45 -4.16 -5.07 7.71
C LEU A 45 -5.52 -4.48 7.33
N GLU A 46 -6.00 -3.55 8.15
CA GLU A 46 -7.16 -2.75 7.80
C GLU A 46 -6.78 -1.79 6.66
N TYR A 47 -7.63 -1.73 5.64
CA TYR A 47 -7.44 -0.86 4.48
C TYR A 47 -8.60 0.11 4.35
N SER A 48 -8.29 1.39 4.24
CA SER A 48 -9.27 2.44 3.97
C SER A 48 -8.77 3.42 2.92
N LEU A 49 -9.68 3.96 2.12
CA LEU A 49 -9.40 4.96 1.10
C LEU A 49 -10.09 6.27 1.50
N ILE A 50 -9.32 7.33 1.64
CA ILE A 50 -9.84 8.67 1.92
C ILE A 50 -9.68 9.56 0.69
N THR A 51 -10.69 10.38 0.42
CA THR A 51 -10.64 11.38 -0.65
C THR A 51 -10.18 12.70 -0.06
N ILE A 52 -9.07 13.25 -0.58
CA ILE A 52 -8.50 14.53 -0.15
C ILE A 52 -9.17 15.68 -0.92
N ASP A 53 -9.30 15.52 -2.24
CA ASP A 53 -10.07 16.39 -3.12
C ASP A 53 -10.67 15.62 -4.30
N GLU A 54 -11.26 16.31 -5.27
CA GLU A 54 -11.98 15.71 -6.41
C GLU A 54 -11.14 14.72 -7.24
N ASP A 55 -9.81 14.79 -7.22
CA ASP A 55 -8.92 13.96 -8.04
C ASP A 55 -7.79 13.28 -7.24
N ARG A 56 -7.70 13.53 -5.94
CA ARG A 56 -6.66 12.98 -5.05
C ARG A 56 -7.24 12.13 -3.96
N GLN A 57 -6.76 10.90 -3.89
CA GLN A 57 -7.11 9.93 -2.87
C GLN A 57 -5.86 9.46 -2.13
N ALA A 58 -6.01 9.01 -0.89
CA ALA A 58 -4.95 8.39 -0.13
C ALA A 58 -5.44 7.07 0.47
N ALA A 59 -4.60 6.04 0.37
CA ALA A 59 -4.83 4.76 1.02
C ALA A 59 -4.17 4.77 2.40
N ILE A 60 -4.91 4.29 3.39
CA ILE A 60 -4.48 4.14 4.78
C ILE A 60 -4.46 2.65 5.08
N LEU A 61 -3.31 2.16 5.56
CA LEU A 61 -3.14 0.79 6.02
C LEU A 61 -2.88 0.83 7.53
N THR A 62 -3.75 0.19 8.29
CA THR A 62 -3.71 0.23 9.76
C THR A 62 -3.49 -1.16 10.33
N VAL A 63 -2.55 -1.26 11.27
CA VAL A 63 -2.33 -2.48 12.06
C VAL A 63 -3.24 -2.42 13.28
N GLY A 64 -4.35 -3.16 13.26
CA GLY A 64 -5.25 -3.27 14.41
C GLY A 64 -4.74 -4.28 15.44
N TYR A 65 -3.89 -3.85 16.39
CA TYR A 65 -3.68 -4.62 17.64
C TYR A 65 -4.58 -4.07 18.76
N LEU A 66 -5.06 -4.98 19.60
CA LEU A 66 -6.08 -4.77 20.63
C LEU A 66 -5.77 -3.65 21.64
N ILE A 67 -4.54 -3.11 21.69
CA ILE A 67 -4.11 -1.99 22.53
C ILE A 67 -2.90 -1.35 21.80
N ASP A 68 -2.95 -0.03 21.57
CA ASP A 68 -1.95 0.83 20.88
C ASP A 68 -2.00 0.90 19.33
N TYR A 69 -2.69 1.93 18.83
CA TYR A 69 -2.78 2.33 17.42
C TYR A 69 -1.42 2.85 16.89
N ILE A 70 -0.90 2.20 15.84
CA ILE A 70 0.19 2.75 15.02
C ILE A 70 -0.36 2.93 13.60
N ASP A 71 -0.61 4.18 13.21
CA ASP A 71 -1.01 4.54 11.85
C ASP A 71 0.21 4.62 10.93
N ILE A 72 0.26 3.80 9.87
CA ILE A 72 1.27 3.90 8.82
C ILE A 72 0.65 4.67 7.65
N TYR A 73 1.04 5.93 7.50
CA TYR A 73 0.59 6.80 6.40
C TYR A 73 1.46 6.57 5.17
N PHE A 74 0.91 5.97 4.10
CA PHE A 74 1.51 6.01 2.76
C PHE A 74 0.78 7.05 1.91
N ILE A 75 1.43 8.20 1.71
CA ILE A 75 0.92 9.27 0.86
C ILE A 75 1.41 9.00 -0.57
N CYS A 76 0.49 8.64 -1.48
CA CYS A 76 0.71 8.81 -2.91
C CYS A 76 0.36 10.26 -3.27
N ILE A 77 1.34 11.01 -3.79
CA ILE A 77 1.19 12.37 -4.34
C ILE A 77 1.24 12.29 -5.86
#